data_AF-A0A059B144-F1
#
_entry.id   AF-A0A059B144-F1
#
_cell.length_a   1.000
_cell.length_b   1.000
_cell.length_c   1.000
_cell.angle_alpha   90.00
_cell.angle_beta   90.00
_cell.angle_gamma   90.00
#
_symmetry.space_group_name_H-M   'P 1'
#
loop_
_entity.id
_entity.type
_entity.pdbx_description
1 polymer ?
#
loop_
_entity_poly.entity_id
_entity_poly.type
_entity_poly.pdbx_seq_one_letter_code
_entity_poly.pdbx_strand_id
1 'polypeptide(L)'
;MQPASEANQRIARISAHLHPPNLQMEESAGLRRANCRAKGAAPGFKVAILGAAGGIGQPLALLMKINPLVSVLHLYDVVNTPGVTADISHMDTGAVVRGFLGQPQLEEALVGMDLVIIPAGVPRKPGMTRDDLFKINAGIVRTLCEGIAKSCPKAIVNLISNPVNSTVPIAAEVFKKAGTYDPKRLLGVTTLDVVRANTFVAEVLGLDPREVDVPVVGGHAGVTILPLLSQVKPPCSFTPPEIDYLTSRIQNGGTEVVEVYKFQFVMDLDVKLAVLPIYHIPSVSSFLHFQVVK
;
A
#
# COMPACT_ATOMS: atom_id res chain seq x y z
N MET A 1 19.59 -0.70 45.33
CA MET A 1 20.00 -1.55 44.19
C MET A 1 18.87 -1.77 43.16
N GLN A 2 18.15 -0.73 42.70
CA GLN A 2 17.03 -0.87 41.74
C GLN A 2 17.04 -0.03 40.44
N PRO A 3 17.87 1.03 40.23
CA PRO A 3 17.76 1.84 39.01
C PRO A 3 18.28 1.15 37.73
N ALA A 4 19.28 0.27 37.84
CA ALA A 4 19.83 -0.46 36.69
C ALA A 4 18.85 -1.48 36.09
N SER A 5 18.00 -2.08 36.94
CA SER A 5 16.96 -3.04 36.51
C SER A 5 15.88 -2.36 35.67
N GLU A 6 15.45 -1.16 36.07
CA GLU A 6 14.43 -0.39 35.36
C GLU A 6 14.97 0.20 34.05
N ALA A 7 16.22 0.67 34.06
CA ALA A 7 16.92 1.10 32.85
C ALA A 7 17.09 -0.04 31.84
N ASN A 8 17.50 -1.23 32.29
CA ASN A 8 17.61 -2.42 31.44
C ASN A 8 16.26 -2.86 30.87
N GLN A 9 15.17 -2.75 31.64
CA GLN A 9 13.82 -3.00 31.13
C GLN A 9 13.36 -1.95 30.10
N ARG A 10 13.72 -0.67 30.30
CA ARG A 10 13.44 0.40 29.33
C ARG A 10 14.25 0.21 28.05
N ILE A 11 15.53 -0.13 28.14
CA ILE A 11 16.41 -0.45 27.01
C ILE A 11 15.92 -1.70 26.26
N ALA A 12 15.49 -2.74 26.97
CA ALA A 12 14.90 -3.93 26.35
C ALA A 12 13.60 -3.60 25.59
N ARG A 13 12.75 -2.71 26.14
CA ARG A 13 11.56 -2.21 25.43
C ARG A 13 11.91 -1.37 24.20
N ILE A 14 12.98 -0.58 24.28
CA ILE A 14 13.49 0.19 23.15
C ILE A 14 13.98 -0.77 22.07
N SER A 15 14.80 -1.78 22.39
CA SER A 15 15.33 -2.73 21.41
C SER A 15 14.27 -3.66 20.80
N ALA A 16 13.22 -4.02 21.55
CA ALA A 16 12.17 -4.95 21.13
C ALA A 16 11.44 -4.56 19.83
N HIS A 17 11.54 -3.30 19.39
CA HIS A 17 11.00 -2.89 18.09
C HIS A 17 11.74 -3.46 16.87
N LEU A 18 13.00 -3.83 17.03
CA LEU A 18 13.83 -4.47 16.01
C LEU A 18 13.61 -6.00 15.97
N HIS A 19 13.14 -6.57 17.09
CA HIS A 19 12.98 -8.02 17.29
C HIS A 19 11.77 -8.30 18.20
N PRO A 20 10.55 -8.43 17.65
CA PRO A 20 9.35 -8.67 18.45
C PRO A 20 9.29 -10.10 19.04
N PRO A 21 8.74 -10.29 20.25
CA PRO A 21 8.47 -11.62 20.82
C PRO A 21 7.09 -12.17 20.42
N ASN A 22 6.95 -13.50 20.37
CA ASN A 22 5.71 -14.24 20.06
C ASN A 22 4.53 -13.86 20.98
N LEU A 23 3.36 -13.52 20.41
CA LEU A 23 2.13 -13.14 21.14
C LEU A 23 0.98 -14.13 20.89
N GLN A 24 0.21 -14.46 21.93
CA GLN A 24 -1.00 -15.31 21.89
C GLN A 24 -2.30 -14.48 21.81
N MET A 25 -3.34 -15.05 21.17
CA MET A 25 -4.61 -14.44 20.74
C MET A 25 -5.60 -14.06 21.86
N GLU A 26 -6.39 -13.00 21.62
CA GLU A 26 -7.76 -12.82 22.14
C GLU A 26 -8.68 -12.28 21.02
N GLU A 27 -9.89 -12.84 20.89
CA GLU A 27 -10.89 -12.51 19.86
C GLU A 27 -11.82 -11.36 20.29
N SER A 28 -12.10 -10.40 19.40
CA SER A 28 -13.38 -9.67 19.44
C SER A 28 -13.80 -9.16 18.05
N ALA A 29 -15.10 -9.23 17.79
CA ALA A 29 -15.71 -8.96 16.49
C ALA A 29 -16.28 -7.53 16.42
N GLY A 30 -15.79 -6.75 15.46
CA GLY A 30 -16.33 -5.45 15.05
C GLY A 30 -15.22 -4.48 14.66
N LEU A 31 -15.38 -3.73 13.56
CA LEU A 31 -14.56 -2.55 13.29
C LEU A 31 -14.97 -1.48 14.31
N ARG A 32 -14.35 -1.51 15.48
CA ARG A 32 -14.36 -0.43 16.45
C ARG A 32 -12.96 0.15 16.46
N ARG A 33 -12.86 1.44 16.78
CA ARG A 33 -11.60 2.08 17.19
C ARG A 33 -11.10 1.27 18.38
N ALA A 34 -10.27 0.26 18.12
CA ALA A 34 -9.86 -0.64 19.16
C ALA A 34 -8.92 0.15 20.07
N ASN A 35 -9.18 0.10 21.37
CA ASN A 35 -8.23 0.52 22.39
C ASN A 35 -7.08 -0.51 22.42
N CYS A 36 -6.44 -0.79 21.28
CA CYS A 36 -5.25 -1.64 21.22
C CYS A 36 -4.07 -0.81 21.71
N ARG A 37 -4.01 -0.69 23.03
CA ARG A 37 -2.89 -0.13 23.78
C ARG A 37 -1.70 -1.09 23.67
N ALA A 38 -0.95 -1.03 22.57
CA ALA A 38 0.49 -1.22 22.72
C ALA A 38 0.93 -0.09 23.67
N LYS A 39 1.47 -0.40 24.86
CA LYS A 39 1.85 0.61 25.86
C LYS A 39 2.73 1.69 25.21
N GLY A 40 2.17 2.87 24.92
CA GLY A 40 2.84 4.00 24.26
C GLY A 40 2.29 4.43 22.89
N ALA A 41 1.40 3.66 22.24
CA ALA A 41 0.84 4.03 20.93
C ALA A 41 -0.37 4.99 21.05
N ALA A 42 -0.48 5.94 20.11
CA ALA A 42 -1.66 6.77 19.93
C ALA A 42 -2.88 5.92 19.47
N PRO A 43 -4.13 6.32 19.74
CA PRO A 43 -5.31 5.60 19.24
C PRO A 43 -5.40 5.68 17.71
N GLY A 44 -5.53 4.55 17.02
CA GLY A 44 -5.53 4.52 15.54
C GLY A 44 -5.51 3.11 14.97
N PHE A 45 -5.38 2.98 13.65
CA PHE A 45 -5.36 1.72 12.91
C PHE A 45 -3.98 1.05 12.92
N LYS A 46 -3.98 -0.28 12.89
CA LYS A 46 -2.77 -1.08 12.70
C LYS A 46 -2.61 -1.43 11.23
N VAL A 47 -1.45 -1.10 10.67
CA VAL A 47 -1.15 -1.26 9.25
C VAL A 47 0.09 -2.14 9.09
N ALA A 48 0.04 -3.12 8.18
CA ALA A 48 1.21 -3.85 7.72
C ALA A 48 1.56 -3.50 6.27
N ILE A 49 2.85 -3.37 5.97
CA ILE A 49 3.39 -3.22 4.61
C ILE A 49 4.22 -4.47 4.30
N LEU A 50 3.80 -5.24 3.30
CA LEU A 50 4.51 -6.44 2.83
C LEU A 50 5.32 -6.10 1.57
N GLY A 51 6.65 -6.16 1.67
CA GLY A 51 7.57 -5.60 0.67
C GLY A 51 8.11 -4.23 1.07
N ALA A 52 8.26 -3.99 2.39
CA ALA A 52 8.60 -2.70 2.97
C ALA A 52 10.03 -2.22 2.66
N ALA A 53 10.94 -3.12 2.27
CA ALA A 53 12.31 -2.75 1.91
C ALA A 53 12.50 -2.49 0.41
N GLY A 54 11.48 -2.76 -0.41
CA GLY A 54 11.48 -2.43 -1.83
C GLY A 54 11.39 -0.93 -2.12
N GLY A 55 11.60 -0.57 -3.38
CA GLY A 55 11.56 0.84 -3.84
C GLY A 55 10.26 1.57 -3.49
N ILE A 56 9.11 0.91 -3.67
CA ILE A 56 7.80 1.46 -3.27
C ILE A 56 7.62 1.37 -1.75
N GLY A 57 8.10 0.29 -1.13
CA GLY A 57 7.87 -0.04 0.27
C GLY A 57 8.47 0.96 1.26
N GLN A 58 9.73 1.37 1.07
CA GLN A 58 10.41 2.29 1.97
C GLN A 58 9.72 3.67 2.06
N PRO A 59 9.44 4.36 0.94
CA PRO A 59 8.76 5.64 1.00
C PRO A 59 7.28 5.52 1.37
N LEU A 60 6.62 4.40 1.07
CA LEU A 60 5.29 4.11 1.60
C LEU A 60 5.32 3.98 3.13
N ALA A 61 6.32 3.30 3.70
CA ALA A 61 6.51 3.20 5.14
C ALA A 61 6.73 4.57 5.79
N LEU A 62 7.51 5.45 5.14
CA LEU A 62 7.69 6.84 5.56
C LEU A 62 6.35 7.59 5.62
N LEU A 63 5.54 7.53 4.56
CA LEU A 63 4.22 8.18 4.50
C LEU A 63 3.23 7.60 5.54
N MET A 64 3.26 6.28 5.77
CA MET A 64 2.41 5.65 6.77
C MET A 64 2.86 5.99 8.20
N LYS A 65 4.16 6.19 8.44
CA LYS A 65 4.69 6.60 9.76
C LYS A 65 4.26 8.01 10.13
N ILE A 66 4.17 8.94 9.18
CA ILE A 66 3.69 10.31 9.44
C ILE A 66 2.16 10.40 9.59
N ASN A 67 1.41 9.41 9.12
CA ASN A 67 -0.04 9.47 9.12
C ASN A 67 -0.62 9.38 10.56
N PRO A 68 -1.36 10.39 11.05
CA PRO A 68 -1.89 10.41 12.41
C PRO A 68 -2.98 9.37 12.67
N LEU A 69 -3.54 8.75 11.63
CA LEU A 69 -4.52 7.67 11.74
C LEU A 69 -3.86 6.31 12.04
N VAL A 70 -2.54 6.19 11.86
CA VAL A 70 -1.80 4.94 12.09
C VAL A 70 -1.28 4.90 13.52
N SER A 71 -1.64 3.87 14.27
CA SER A 71 -1.15 3.62 15.62
C SER A 71 0.02 2.65 15.66
N VAL A 72 -0.02 1.63 14.80
CA VAL A 72 1.00 0.59 14.69
C VAL A 72 1.31 0.38 13.22
N LEU A 73 2.61 0.35 12.89
CA LEU A 73 3.12 0.11 11.55
C LEU A 73 4.04 -1.12 11.56
N HIS A 74 3.59 -2.22 10.99
CA HIS A 74 4.40 -3.42 10.78
C HIS A 74 5.04 -3.36 9.40
N LEU A 75 6.36 -3.49 9.34
CA LEU A 75 7.12 -3.56 8.11
C LEU A 75 7.60 -4.99 7.93
N TYR A 76 7.24 -5.62 6.82
CA TYR A 76 7.68 -6.97 6.46
C TYR A 76 8.41 -6.96 5.14
N ASP A 77 9.52 -7.69 5.08
CA ASP A 77 10.22 -8.00 3.84
C ASP A 77 11.06 -9.27 4.02
N VAL A 78 11.54 -9.84 2.91
CA VAL A 78 12.48 -10.97 2.92
C VAL A 78 13.92 -10.52 3.13
N VAL A 79 14.22 -9.22 2.92
CA VAL A 79 15.55 -8.62 3.08
C VAL A 79 15.46 -7.23 3.71
N ASN A 80 16.52 -6.81 4.41
CA ASN A 80 16.77 -5.41 4.84
C ASN A 80 15.72 -4.75 5.76
N THR A 81 14.63 -5.42 6.15
CA THR A 81 13.57 -4.85 7.00
C THR A 81 14.06 -4.26 8.33
N PRO A 82 15.04 -4.86 9.05
CA PRO A 82 15.55 -4.27 10.29
C PRO A 82 16.17 -2.89 10.10
N GLY A 83 16.89 -2.68 9.00
CA GLY A 83 17.50 -1.38 8.67
C GLY A 83 16.44 -0.31 8.37
N VAL A 84 15.46 -0.66 7.52
CA VAL A 84 14.33 0.23 7.21
C VAL A 84 13.52 0.57 8.48
N THR A 85 13.31 -0.41 9.35
CA THR A 85 12.58 -0.20 10.62
C THR A 85 13.33 0.73 11.56
N ALA A 86 14.65 0.56 11.70
CA ALA A 86 15.47 1.43 12.52
C ALA A 86 15.47 2.88 12.02
N ASP A 87 15.53 3.07 10.70
CA ASP A 87 15.44 4.41 10.09
C ASP A 87 14.08 5.07 10.38
N ILE A 88 12.99 4.37 10.07
CA ILE A 88 11.62 4.86 10.28
C ILE A 88 11.28 5.06 11.77
N SER A 89 11.91 4.32 12.69
CA SER A 89 11.60 4.42 14.13
C SER A 89 12.11 5.70 14.78
N HIS A 90 13.09 6.38 14.16
CA HIS A 90 13.64 7.64 14.67
C HIS A 90 12.71 8.84 14.44
N MET A 91 11.64 8.68 13.65
CA MET A 91 10.67 9.75 13.38
C MET A 91 9.77 10.01 14.59
N ASP A 92 9.64 11.27 14.96
CA ASP A 92 8.92 11.81 16.11
C ASP A 92 7.39 11.88 15.91
N THR A 93 6.81 10.77 15.44
CA THR A 93 5.37 10.64 15.16
C THR A 93 4.71 9.55 16.02
N GLY A 94 3.38 9.59 16.14
CA GLY A 94 2.62 8.74 17.06
C GLY A 94 2.57 7.24 16.72
N ALA A 95 2.81 6.86 15.47
CA ALA A 95 2.77 5.46 15.04
C ALA A 95 3.99 4.68 15.58
N VAL A 96 3.73 3.52 16.19
CA VAL A 96 4.75 2.60 16.68
C VAL A 96 5.15 1.63 15.57
N VAL A 97 6.41 1.68 15.13
CA VAL A 97 6.91 0.82 14.05
C VAL A 97 7.55 -0.47 14.58
N ARG A 98 7.38 -1.58 13.86
CA ARG A 98 7.99 -2.89 14.12
C ARG A 98 8.44 -3.54 12.81
N GLY A 99 9.62 -4.17 12.82
CA GLY A 99 10.21 -4.83 11.66
C GLY A 99 10.12 -6.35 11.75
N PHE A 100 9.83 -6.99 10.62
CA PHE A 100 9.71 -8.44 10.48
C PHE A 100 10.48 -8.89 9.22
N LEU A 101 11.33 -9.90 9.39
CA LEU A 101 12.28 -10.35 8.37
C LEU A 101 12.07 -11.82 8.04
N GLY A 102 11.81 -12.09 6.76
CA GLY A 102 11.75 -13.43 6.20
C GLY A 102 10.50 -14.21 6.57
N GLN A 103 10.28 -15.31 5.84
CA GLN A 103 9.06 -16.12 5.92
C GLN A 103 8.65 -16.53 7.36
N PRO A 104 9.55 -16.88 8.29
CA PRO A 104 9.17 -17.26 9.65
C PRO A 104 8.43 -16.17 10.43
N GLN A 105 8.67 -14.90 10.12
CA GLN A 105 8.09 -13.75 10.82
C GLN A 105 6.88 -13.13 10.09
N LEU A 106 6.43 -13.72 8.97
CA LEU A 106 5.30 -13.21 8.21
C LEU A 106 4.00 -13.21 9.02
N GLU A 107 3.71 -14.29 9.74
CA GLU A 107 2.49 -14.40 10.54
C GLU A 107 2.48 -13.35 11.68
N GLU A 108 3.61 -13.20 12.39
CA GLU A 108 3.77 -12.19 13.43
C GLU A 108 3.57 -10.77 12.91
N ALA A 109 4.01 -10.49 11.66
CA ALA A 109 3.78 -9.21 11.01
C ALA A 109 2.29 -8.91 10.75
N LEU A 110 1.46 -9.95 10.61
CA LEU A 110 0.07 -9.84 10.18
C LEU A 110 -0.95 -9.91 11.31
N VAL A 111 -0.60 -10.51 12.46
CA VAL A 111 -1.56 -10.71 13.56
C VAL A 111 -2.20 -9.38 13.99
N GLY A 112 -3.54 -9.36 13.91
CA GLY A 112 -4.36 -8.25 14.38
C GLY A 112 -4.26 -6.97 13.55
N MET A 113 -3.78 -7.02 12.30
CA MET A 113 -3.76 -5.86 11.40
C MET A 113 -5.16 -5.49 10.91
N ASP A 114 -5.41 -4.19 10.78
CA ASP A 114 -6.65 -3.63 10.23
C ASP A 114 -6.54 -3.42 8.70
N LEU A 115 -5.33 -3.07 8.24
CA LEU A 115 -4.98 -2.84 6.83
C LEU A 115 -3.66 -3.53 6.49
N VAL A 116 -3.61 -4.21 5.35
CA VAL A 116 -2.40 -4.80 4.79
C VAL A 116 -2.18 -4.23 3.39
N ILE A 117 -1.02 -3.60 3.18
CA ILE A 117 -0.63 -3.03 1.90
C ILE A 117 0.48 -3.89 1.31
N ILE A 118 0.33 -4.31 0.05
CA ILE A 118 1.24 -5.26 -0.60
C ILE A 118 1.89 -4.61 -1.83
N PRO A 119 2.97 -3.83 -1.64
CA PRO A 119 3.85 -3.41 -2.73
C PRO A 119 4.86 -4.50 -3.15
N ALA A 120 4.96 -5.61 -2.42
CA ALA A 120 5.89 -6.69 -2.73
C ALA A 120 5.78 -7.18 -4.18
N GLY A 121 6.91 -7.28 -4.85
CA GLY A 121 6.98 -7.77 -6.21
C GLY A 121 8.37 -7.53 -6.78
N VAL A 122 8.70 -8.27 -7.83
CA VAL A 122 9.93 -8.04 -8.57
C VAL A 122 9.66 -7.00 -9.65
N PRO A 123 10.48 -5.95 -9.78
CA PRO A 123 10.41 -5.04 -10.91
C PRO A 123 10.77 -5.75 -12.22
N ARG A 124 10.21 -5.30 -13.34
CA ARG A 124 10.62 -5.81 -14.66
C ARG A 124 12.12 -5.54 -14.86
N LYS A 125 12.87 -6.60 -15.20
CA LYS A 125 14.30 -6.49 -15.56
C LYS A 125 14.49 -6.59 -17.08
N PRO A 126 15.53 -5.97 -17.65
CA PRO A 126 15.90 -6.20 -19.05
C PRO A 126 16.01 -7.70 -19.34
N GLY A 127 15.40 -8.16 -20.44
CA GLY A 127 15.38 -9.58 -20.82
C GLY A 127 14.29 -10.43 -20.16
N MET A 128 13.53 -9.91 -19.18
CA MET A 128 12.41 -10.63 -18.57
C MET A 128 11.14 -10.48 -19.42
N THR A 129 10.47 -11.59 -19.73
CA THR A 129 9.19 -11.56 -20.43
C THR A 129 8.07 -11.11 -19.49
N ARG A 130 6.92 -10.68 -20.06
CA ARG A 130 5.73 -10.35 -19.26
C ARG A 130 5.23 -11.56 -18.46
N ASP A 131 5.36 -12.74 -19.04
CA ASP A 131 4.93 -14.02 -18.45
C ASP A 131 5.81 -14.43 -17.27
N ASP A 132 7.13 -14.23 -17.37
CA ASP A 132 8.07 -14.52 -16.28
C ASP A 132 7.79 -13.62 -15.07
N LEU A 133 7.59 -12.33 -15.33
CA LEU A 133 7.22 -11.36 -14.29
C LEU A 133 5.92 -11.74 -13.60
N PHE A 134 4.91 -12.13 -14.39
CA PHE A 134 3.63 -12.58 -13.86
C PHE A 134 3.80 -13.82 -12.96
N LYS A 135 4.53 -14.85 -13.41
CA LYS A 135 4.74 -16.08 -12.62
C LYS A 135 5.41 -15.81 -11.28
N ILE A 136 6.43 -14.96 -11.26
CA ILE A 136 7.15 -14.59 -10.04
C ILE A 136 6.20 -13.85 -9.08
N ASN A 137 5.54 -12.79 -9.56
CA ASN A 137 4.68 -11.97 -8.70
C ASN A 137 3.40 -12.71 -8.28
N ALA A 138 2.88 -13.62 -9.11
CA ALA A 138 1.78 -14.52 -8.74
C ALA A 138 2.16 -15.41 -7.54
N GLY A 139 3.37 -15.98 -7.54
CA GLY A 139 3.88 -16.76 -6.41
C GLY A 139 4.01 -15.94 -5.13
N ILE A 140 4.61 -14.75 -5.23
CA ILE A 140 4.77 -13.82 -4.10
C ILE A 140 3.39 -13.45 -3.52
N VAL A 141 2.47 -12.97 -4.35
CA VAL A 141 1.12 -12.56 -3.92
C VAL A 141 0.39 -13.71 -3.28
N ARG A 142 0.47 -14.92 -3.86
CA ARG A 142 -0.14 -16.11 -3.29
C ARG A 142 0.36 -16.38 -1.87
N THR A 143 1.67 -16.45 -1.66
CA THR A 143 2.26 -16.74 -0.34
C THR A 143 1.89 -15.69 0.70
N LEU A 144 1.90 -14.41 0.33
CA LEU A 144 1.51 -13.34 1.24
C LEU A 144 0.02 -13.39 1.59
N CYS A 145 -0.85 -13.66 0.61
CA CYS A 145 -2.28 -13.81 0.82
C CYS A 145 -2.62 -15.05 1.67
N GLU A 146 -1.88 -16.16 1.53
CA GLU A 146 -2.02 -17.33 2.42
C GLU A 146 -1.73 -16.94 3.89
N GLY A 147 -0.71 -16.11 4.13
CA GLY A 147 -0.41 -15.55 5.45
C GLY A 147 -1.52 -14.64 6.00
N ILE A 148 -2.08 -13.76 5.15
CA ILE A 148 -3.19 -12.85 5.51
C ILE A 148 -4.44 -13.64 5.88
N ALA A 149 -4.79 -14.64 5.06
CA ALA A 149 -5.95 -15.50 5.29
C ALA A 149 -5.90 -16.21 6.65
N LYS A 150 -4.69 -16.59 7.09
CA LYS A 150 -4.45 -17.26 8.37
C LYS A 150 -4.44 -16.29 9.56
N SER A 151 -3.80 -15.13 9.41
CA SER A 151 -3.40 -14.30 10.57
C SER A 151 -4.30 -13.08 10.79
N CYS A 152 -4.89 -12.53 9.73
CA CYS A 152 -5.76 -11.35 9.79
C CYS A 152 -6.83 -11.38 8.68
N PRO A 153 -7.72 -12.40 8.64
CA PRO A 153 -8.69 -12.58 7.54
C PRO A 153 -9.72 -11.45 7.42
N LYS A 154 -9.83 -10.57 8.43
CA LYS A 154 -10.74 -9.42 8.42
C LYS A 154 -10.06 -8.11 8.02
N ALA A 155 -8.74 -8.10 7.78
CA ALA A 155 -8.03 -6.92 7.34
C ALA A 155 -8.52 -6.45 5.96
N ILE A 156 -8.47 -5.14 5.73
CA ILE A 156 -8.54 -4.59 4.37
C ILE A 156 -7.20 -4.88 3.68
N VAL A 157 -7.22 -5.32 2.42
CA VAL A 157 -6.05 -5.69 1.65
C VAL A 157 -5.94 -4.78 0.43
N ASN A 158 -4.87 -3.98 0.41
CA ASN A 158 -4.53 -3.09 -0.70
C ASN A 158 -3.37 -3.69 -1.49
N LEU A 159 -3.71 -4.26 -2.66
CA LEU A 159 -2.78 -4.96 -3.52
C LEU A 159 -2.20 -4.00 -4.57
N ILE A 160 -0.89 -3.75 -4.48
CA ILE A 160 -0.13 -2.90 -5.42
C ILE A 160 0.71 -3.78 -6.38
N SER A 161 1.03 -5.01 -5.97
CA SER A 161 1.82 -5.97 -6.75
C SER A 161 1.32 -6.10 -8.20
N ASN A 162 2.16 -5.70 -9.14
CA ASN A 162 1.86 -5.80 -10.57
C ASN A 162 2.02 -7.23 -11.10
N PRO A 163 1.21 -7.66 -12.09
CA PRO A 163 0.13 -6.90 -12.72
C PRO A 163 -1.18 -6.96 -11.90
N VAL A 164 -1.69 -5.80 -11.46
CA VAL A 164 -2.89 -5.69 -10.59
C VAL A 164 -4.11 -6.43 -11.18
N ASN A 165 -4.32 -6.34 -12.50
CA ASN A 165 -5.40 -7.01 -13.22
C ASN A 165 -5.43 -8.54 -13.03
N SER A 166 -4.32 -9.15 -12.65
CA SER A 166 -4.21 -10.60 -12.45
C SER A 166 -3.92 -10.98 -11.00
N THR A 167 -3.16 -10.15 -10.27
CA THR A 167 -2.84 -10.42 -8.87
C THR A 167 -4.06 -10.29 -7.96
N VAL A 168 -5.02 -9.40 -8.26
CA VAL A 168 -6.28 -9.28 -7.49
C VAL A 168 -7.12 -10.56 -7.61
N PRO A 169 -7.40 -11.11 -8.81
CA PRO A 169 -8.03 -12.42 -8.95
C PRO A 169 -7.28 -13.54 -8.20
N ILE A 170 -5.95 -13.56 -8.25
CA ILE A 170 -5.15 -14.56 -7.51
C ILE A 170 -5.41 -14.46 -6.00
N ALA A 171 -5.35 -13.26 -5.43
CA ALA A 171 -5.63 -13.04 -4.01
C ALA A 171 -7.05 -13.47 -3.64
N ALA A 172 -8.04 -13.15 -4.49
CA ALA A 172 -9.42 -13.57 -4.30
C ALA A 172 -9.57 -15.10 -4.25
N GLU A 173 -8.93 -15.84 -5.17
CA GLU A 173 -8.97 -17.30 -5.18
C GLU A 173 -8.26 -17.92 -3.98
N VAL A 174 -7.15 -17.33 -3.51
CA VAL A 174 -6.48 -17.75 -2.27
C VAL A 174 -7.42 -17.60 -1.08
N PHE A 175 -8.09 -16.46 -0.94
CA PHE A 175 -9.04 -16.22 0.15
C PHE A 175 -10.29 -17.10 0.05
N LYS A 176 -10.80 -17.38 -1.16
CA LYS A 176 -11.92 -18.30 -1.36
C LYS A 176 -11.56 -19.71 -0.91
N LYS A 177 -10.37 -20.19 -1.31
CA LYS A 177 -9.86 -21.50 -0.90
C LYS A 177 -9.68 -21.61 0.61
N ALA A 178 -9.31 -20.52 1.27
CA ALA A 178 -9.18 -20.43 2.72
C ALA A 178 -10.51 -20.20 3.46
N GLY A 179 -11.62 -19.96 2.75
CA GLY A 179 -12.92 -19.66 3.35
C GLY A 179 -13.03 -18.25 3.99
N THR A 180 -12.15 -17.33 3.63
CA THR A 180 -12.01 -15.99 4.25
C THR A 180 -12.28 -14.83 3.28
N TYR A 181 -12.73 -15.13 2.06
CA TYR A 181 -12.98 -14.11 1.05
C TYR A 181 -14.15 -13.17 1.40
N ASP A 182 -13.83 -11.88 1.53
CA ASP A 182 -14.81 -10.78 1.58
C ASP A 182 -14.52 -9.81 0.41
N PRO A 183 -15.38 -9.73 -0.62
CA PRO A 183 -15.16 -8.86 -1.78
C PRO A 183 -15.14 -7.37 -1.42
N LYS A 184 -15.60 -6.98 -0.22
CA LYS A 184 -15.55 -5.58 0.24
C LYS A 184 -14.21 -5.19 0.87
N ARG A 185 -13.28 -6.14 0.99
CA ARG A 185 -12.01 -5.96 1.71
C ARG A 185 -10.77 -6.19 0.86
N LEU A 186 -10.90 -6.70 -0.37
CA LEU A 186 -9.78 -6.86 -1.30
C LEU A 186 -9.86 -5.78 -2.37
N LEU A 187 -8.83 -4.92 -2.44
CA LEU A 187 -8.77 -3.79 -3.35
C LEU A 187 -7.47 -3.83 -4.15
N GLY A 188 -7.59 -3.76 -5.47
CA GLY A 188 -6.46 -3.45 -6.34
C GLY A 188 -6.23 -1.95 -6.34
N VAL A 189 -5.02 -1.50 -6.01
CA VAL A 189 -4.72 -0.07 -5.93
C VAL A 189 -4.46 0.47 -7.34
N THR A 190 -5.40 1.26 -7.86
CA THR A 190 -5.31 1.94 -9.18
C THR A 190 -5.21 3.46 -9.06
N THR A 191 -5.10 3.99 -7.84
CA THR A 191 -5.11 5.43 -7.54
C THR A 191 -4.03 6.22 -8.31
N LEU A 192 -2.94 5.57 -8.72
CA LEU A 192 -1.92 6.22 -9.54
C LEU A 192 -2.46 6.67 -10.91
N ASP A 193 -3.38 5.92 -11.51
CA ASP A 193 -3.98 6.30 -12.79
C ASP A 193 -4.85 7.55 -12.63
N VAL A 194 -5.54 7.68 -11.49
CA VAL A 194 -6.32 8.88 -11.13
C VAL A 194 -5.40 10.08 -10.90
N VAL A 195 -4.30 9.92 -10.15
CA VAL A 195 -3.32 11.00 -9.93
C VAL A 195 -2.73 11.49 -11.25
N ARG A 196 -2.40 10.57 -12.17
CA ARG A 196 -1.94 10.92 -13.52
C ARG A 196 -3.01 11.65 -14.31
N ALA A 197 -4.23 11.15 -14.31
CA ALA A 197 -5.35 11.77 -15.00
C ALA A 197 -5.59 13.21 -14.52
N ASN A 198 -5.65 13.42 -13.20
CA ASN A 198 -5.84 14.75 -12.61
C ASN A 198 -4.70 15.70 -12.99
N THR A 199 -3.45 15.22 -12.95
CA THR A 199 -2.27 16.02 -13.29
C THR A 199 -2.29 16.43 -14.77
N PHE A 200 -2.45 15.47 -15.68
CA PHE A 200 -2.39 15.74 -17.12
C PHE A 200 -3.59 16.58 -17.61
N VAL A 201 -4.78 16.38 -17.02
CA VAL A 201 -5.94 17.22 -17.33
C VAL A 201 -5.74 18.64 -16.80
N ALA A 202 -5.22 18.80 -15.58
CA ALA A 202 -4.94 20.13 -15.04
C ALA A 202 -3.89 20.89 -15.87
N GLU A 203 -2.87 20.20 -16.39
CA GLU A 203 -1.88 20.78 -17.31
C GLU A 203 -2.53 21.35 -18.58
N VAL A 204 -3.45 20.60 -19.20
CA VAL A 204 -4.18 21.05 -20.41
C VAL A 204 -5.08 22.25 -20.10
N LEU A 205 -5.72 22.25 -18.93
CA LEU A 205 -6.68 23.29 -18.54
C LEU A 205 -6.04 24.51 -17.86
N GLY A 206 -4.75 24.46 -17.53
CA GLY A 206 -4.09 25.50 -16.73
C GLY A 206 -4.63 25.62 -15.31
N LEU A 207 -5.09 24.51 -14.73
CA LEU A 207 -5.65 24.44 -13.37
C LEU A 207 -4.64 23.89 -12.37
N ASP A 208 -4.97 24.01 -11.09
CA ASP A 208 -4.28 23.28 -10.03
C ASP A 208 -4.71 21.79 -10.06
N PRO A 209 -3.78 20.82 -10.16
CA PRO A 209 -4.12 19.40 -10.12
C PRO A 209 -4.90 18.95 -8.88
N ARG A 210 -4.81 19.69 -7.78
CA ARG A 210 -5.55 19.42 -6.53
C ARG A 210 -7.02 19.76 -6.62
N GLU A 211 -7.41 20.57 -7.59
CA GLU A 211 -8.79 20.97 -7.85
C GLU A 211 -9.44 20.15 -8.97
N VAL A 212 -8.68 19.24 -9.59
CA VAL A 212 -9.14 18.36 -10.66
C VAL A 212 -9.42 16.95 -10.13
N ASP A 213 -10.56 16.39 -10.51
CA ASP A 213 -10.97 15.01 -10.21
C ASP A 213 -11.49 14.35 -11.49
N VAL A 214 -10.74 13.37 -12.00
CA VAL A 214 -11.05 12.57 -13.18
C VAL A 214 -11.30 11.13 -12.72
N PRO A 215 -12.53 10.61 -12.83
CA PRO A 215 -12.78 9.20 -12.58
C PRO A 215 -12.03 8.32 -13.57
N VAL A 216 -11.33 7.29 -13.08
CA VAL A 216 -10.66 6.28 -13.91
C VAL A 216 -11.21 4.90 -13.56
N VAL A 217 -11.65 4.16 -14.57
CA VAL A 217 -12.27 2.83 -14.43
C VAL A 217 -11.56 1.79 -15.29
N GLY A 218 -11.99 0.52 -15.17
CA GLY A 218 -11.46 -0.59 -15.95
C GLY A 218 -10.39 -1.37 -15.19
N GLY A 219 -9.14 -1.32 -15.67
CA GLY A 219 -7.98 -1.99 -15.09
C GLY A 219 -6.75 -1.08 -15.01
N HIS A 220 -5.60 -1.66 -14.68
CA HIS A 220 -4.33 -0.98 -14.41
C HIS A 220 -3.22 -1.35 -15.41
N ALA A 221 -3.58 -1.57 -16.68
CA ALA A 221 -2.60 -1.91 -17.72
C ALA A 221 -3.02 -1.42 -19.11
N GLY A 222 -2.27 -0.46 -19.67
CA GLY A 222 -2.45 0.04 -21.03
C GLY A 222 -3.90 0.42 -21.30
N VAL A 223 -4.47 -0.12 -22.39
CA VAL A 223 -5.85 0.16 -22.83
C VAL A 223 -6.94 -0.23 -21.84
N THR A 224 -6.62 -0.99 -20.78
CA THR A 224 -7.59 -1.28 -19.72
C THR A 224 -7.84 -0.08 -18.80
N ILE A 225 -6.95 0.92 -18.80
CA ILE A 225 -7.10 2.16 -18.02
C ILE A 225 -8.03 3.09 -18.80
N LEU A 226 -9.21 3.38 -18.26
CA LEU A 226 -10.25 4.18 -18.92
C LEU A 226 -10.52 5.47 -18.14
N PRO A 227 -9.85 6.60 -18.47
CA PRO A 227 -10.16 7.89 -17.88
C PRO A 227 -11.47 8.44 -18.43
N LEU A 228 -12.45 8.67 -17.57
CA LEU A 228 -13.76 9.20 -17.92
C LEU A 228 -13.70 10.73 -18.01
N LEU A 229 -13.04 11.25 -19.04
CA LEU A 229 -12.84 12.70 -19.24
C LEU A 229 -14.17 13.47 -19.34
N SER A 230 -15.25 12.81 -19.73
CA SER A 230 -16.61 13.39 -19.73
C SER A 230 -17.18 13.64 -18.33
N GLN A 231 -16.58 13.09 -17.29
CA GLN A 231 -16.99 13.20 -15.89
C GLN A 231 -16.00 13.99 -15.03
N VAL A 232 -15.05 14.70 -15.66
CA VAL A 232 -14.09 15.54 -14.94
C VAL A 232 -14.79 16.57 -14.07
N LYS A 233 -14.22 16.84 -12.89
CA LYS A 233 -14.56 17.99 -12.05
C LYS A 233 -13.34 18.89 -11.91
N PRO A 234 -13.49 20.23 -12.03
CA PRO A 234 -14.70 20.93 -12.49
C PRO A 234 -15.09 20.52 -13.93
N PRO A 235 -16.39 20.53 -14.29
CA PRO A 235 -16.84 20.14 -15.62
C PRO A 235 -16.15 20.95 -16.73
N CYS A 236 -15.52 20.26 -17.67
CA CYS A 236 -14.78 20.84 -18.78
C CYS A 236 -15.08 20.09 -20.07
N SER A 237 -14.91 20.77 -21.21
CA SER A 237 -15.05 20.16 -22.53
C SER A 237 -13.68 20.06 -23.18
N PHE A 238 -13.42 18.92 -23.83
CA PHE A 238 -12.19 18.66 -24.56
C PHE A 238 -12.53 18.43 -26.04
N THR A 239 -11.68 18.92 -26.92
CA THR A 239 -11.73 18.59 -28.35
C THR A 239 -11.35 17.12 -28.56
N PRO A 240 -11.79 16.48 -29.67
CA PRO A 240 -11.41 15.09 -29.96
C PRO A 240 -9.89 14.83 -29.92
N PRO A 241 -9.01 15.71 -30.47
CA PRO A 241 -7.57 15.54 -30.35
C PRO A 241 -7.04 15.59 -28.91
N GLU A 242 -7.60 16.43 -28.05
CA GLU A 242 -7.22 16.50 -26.62
C GLU A 242 -7.65 15.23 -25.88
N ILE A 243 -8.84 14.70 -26.18
CA ILE A 243 -9.33 13.43 -25.62
C ILE A 243 -8.39 12.29 -25.98
N ASP A 244 -8.00 12.18 -27.25
CA ASP A 244 -7.09 11.12 -27.73
C ASP A 244 -5.70 11.24 -27.09
N TYR A 245 -5.18 12.47 -27.02
CA TYR A 245 -3.89 12.75 -26.38
C TYR A 245 -3.90 12.39 -24.89
N LEU A 246 -4.87 12.91 -24.12
CA LEU A 246 -5.00 12.66 -22.69
C LEU A 246 -5.18 11.17 -22.40
N THR A 247 -6.07 10.50 -23.12
CA THR A 247 -6.34 9.07 -22.94
C THR A 247 -5.07 8.25 -23.19
N SER A 248 -4.38 8.51 -24.31
CA SER A 248 -3.13 7.80 -24.65
C SER A 248 -2.02 8.04 -23.62
N ARG A 249 -1.83 9.29 -23.18
CA ARG A 249 -0.79 9.62 -22.18
C ARG A 249 -1.10 8.99 -20.82
N ILE A 250 -2.37 9.00 -20.38
CA ILE A 250 -2.80 8.34 -19.14
C ILE A 250 -2.54 6.83 -19.19
N GLN A 251 -2.94 6.17 -20.29
CA GLN A 251 -2.73 4.73 -20.48
C GLN A 251 -1.24 4.33 -20.53
N ASN A 252 -0.38 5.23 -21.01
CA ASN A 252 1.05 4.99 -21.20
C ASN A 252 1.95 5.65 -20.14
N GLY A 253 1.41 6.32 -19.13
CA GLY A 253 2.21 7.05 -18.13
C GLY A 253 3.19 6.16 -17.36
N GLY A 254 2.89 4.86 -17.21
CA GLY A 254 3.84 3.88 -16.66
C GLY A 254 5.05 3.64 -17.56
N THR A 255 4.83 3.57 -18.88
CA THR A 255 5.88 3.36 -19.88
C THR A 255 6.78 4.58 -20.01
N GLU A 256 6.21 5.78 -20.01
CA GLU A 256 6.94 7.06 -20.07
C GLU A 256 8.02 7.14 -18.98
N VAL A 257 7.68 6.79 -17.73
CA VAL A 257 8.62 6.79 -16.60
C VAL A 257 9.73 5.74 -16.78
N VAL A 258 9.40 4.55 -17.30
CA VAL A 258 10.39 3.47 -17.53
C VAL A 258 11.34 3.80 -18.67
N GLU A 259 10.89 4.53 -19.69
CA GLU A 259 11.74 4.92 -20.83
C GLU A 259 12.72 6.03 -20.47
N VAL A 260 12.29 7.01 -19.66
CA VAL A 260 13.14 8.12 -19.21
C VAL A 260 14.19 7.64 -18.20
N TYR A 261 13.78 6.84 -17.23
CA TYR A 261 14.70 6.23 -16.30
C TYR A 261 15.09 4.84 -16.83
N LYS A 262 16.25 4.75 -17.49
CA LYS A 262 16.90 3.46 -17.85
C LYS A 262 17.06 2.49 -16.65
N PHE A 263 16.72 2.93 -15.43
CA PHE A 263 16.53 2.13 -14.22
C PHE A 263 15.14 2.37 -13.59
N GLN A 264 14.44 1.27 -13.33
CA GLN A 264 13.07 1.11 -12.82
C GLN A 264 12.77 1.75 -11.43
N PHE A 265 13.70 2.49 -10.83
CA PHE A 265 13.67 2.98 -9.44
C PHE A 265 12.75 4.18 -9.17
N VAL A 266 12.03 4.72 -10.17
CA VAL A 266 11.34 6.03 -10.02
C VAL A 266 9.80 5.95 -10.07
N MET A 267 9.21 4.78 -10.36
CA MET A 267 7.78 4.57 -10.03
C MET A 267 7.50 4.74 -8.53
N ASP A 268 8.55 4.75 -7.71
CA ASP A 268 8.52 4.97 -6.27
C ASP A 268 7.94 6.34 -5.88
N LEU A 269 8.19 7.44 -6.62
CA LEU A 269 7.68 8.79 -6.26
C LEU A 269 6.24 9.05 -6.71
N ASP A 270 5.85 8.50 -7.85
CA ASP A 270 4.48 8.62 -8.35
C ASP A 270 3.52 7.79 -7.49
N VAL A 271 3.92 6.58 -7.10
CA VAL A 271 3.17 5.78 -6.12
C VAL A 271 3.14 6.47 -4.75
N LYS A 272 4.20 7.18 -4.34
CA LYS A 272 4.16 8.05 -3.13
C LYS A 272 2.99 9.04 -3.20
N LEU A 273 2.82 9.71 -4.33
CA LEU A 273 1.73 10.68 -4.57
C LEU A 273 0.36 10.03 -4.69
N ALA A 274 0.24 8.81 -5.23
CA ALA A 274 -1.01 8.05 -5.25
C ALA A 274 -1.49 7.61 -3.85
N VAL A 275 -0.56 7.47 -2.91
CA VAL A 275 -0.84 7.11 -1.51
C VAL A 275 -1.05 8.37 -0.66
N LEU A 276 -0.49 9.52 -1.02
CA LEU A 276 -0.65 10.80 -0.29
C LEU A 276 -2.10 11.25 -0.04
N PRO A 277 -3.11 11.00 -0.91
CA PRO A 277 -4.51 11.27 -0.61
C PRO A 277 -5.00 10.60 0.67
N ILE A 278 -4.39 9.48 1.10
CA ILE A 278 -4.65 8.79 2.38
C ILE A 278 -4.38 9.71 3.59
N TYR A 279 -3.53 10.72 3.44
CA TYR A 279 -3.15 11.65 4.50
C TYR A 279 -4.23 12.70 4.79
N HIS A 280 -5.04 13.07 3.79
CA HIS A 280 -6.08 14.10 3.91
C HIS A 280 -7.49 13.54 4.06
N ILE A 281 -7.62 12.27 4.42
CA ILE A 281 -8.92 11.63 4.53
C ILE A 281 -9.49 11.80 5.95
N PRO A 282 -10.56 12.59 6.14
CA PRO A 282 -11.12 12.85 7.47
C PRO A 282 -11.91 11.64 8.03
N SER A 283 -12.18 10.61 7.22
CA SER A 283 -12.96 9.42 7.64
C SER A 283 -12.63 8.14 6.87
N VAL A 284 -12.83 6.98 7.51
CA VAL A 284 -12.70 5.65 6.89
C VAL A 284 -13.61 5.48 5.66
N SER A 285 -14.78 6.14 5.64
CA SER A 285 -15.71 6.09 4.51
C SER A 285 -15.14 6.78 3.27
N SER A 286 -14.37 7.85 3.47
CA SER A 286 -13.71 8.59 2.39
C SER A 286 -12.44 7.85 1.90
N PHE A 287 -11.80 7.06 2.77
CA PHE A 287 -10.64 6.21 2.45
C PHE A 287 -11.05 5.03 1.57
N LEU A 288 -12.17 4.39 1.92
CA LEU A 288 -12.78 3.35 1.10
C LEU A 288 -13.30 3.89 -0.24
N HIS A 289 -13.84 5.11 -0.30
CA HIS A 289 -14.29 5.72 -1.57
C HIS A 289 -13.12 5.99 -2.52
N PHE A 290 -11.95 6.38 -2.01
CA PHE A 290 -10.75 6.68 -2.83
C PHE A 290 -10.07 5.43 -3.41
N GLN A 291 -10.31 4.26 -2.80
CA GLN A 291 -9.74 2.97 -3.22
C GLN A 291 -10.75 2.06 -3.94
N VAL A 292 -12.04 2.36 -3.79
CA VAL A 292 -13.16 1.71 -4.47
C VAL A 292 -13.79 2.72 -5.42
N VAL A 293 -13.12 3.03 -6.53
CA VAL A 293 -13.87 3.49 -7.70
C VAL A 293 -14.52 2.22 -8.26
N LYS A 294 -15.79 2.03 -7.89
CA LYS A 294 -16.68 1.01 -8.43
C LYS A 294 -17.00 1.29 -9.89
#